data_AF-A0A392NNB7-F1
#
_entry.id   AF-A0A392NNB7-F1
#
_cell.length_a   1.000
_cell.length_b   1.000
_cell.length_c   1.000
_cell.angle_alpha   90.00
_cell.angle_beta   90.00
_cell.angle_gamma   90.00
#
_symmetry.space_group_name_H-M   'P 1'
#
loop_
_entity.id
_entity.type
_entity.pdbx_description
1 polymer ?
#
loop_
_entity_poly.entity_id
_entity_poly.type
_entity_poly.pdbx_seq_one_letter_code
_entity_poly.pdbx_strand_id
1 'polypeptide(L)'
;VDRRYNHYCEQMQMVVNSFDLMMGFGAAVPYTSLAQKAMSRHFRCLKDAITVQLKQSCEILGEKEGAGGGLTKGETPRLKVLEQSLRQQRAFHQMGMMDQEAWRPQRGLPERSVNVLRAWLFEHFLHPTSP
;
A
#
# COMPACT_ATOMS: atom_id res chain seq x y z
N VAL A 1 -16.43 14.86 -7.43
CA VAL A 1 -15.56 13.79 -8.01
C VAL A 1 -15.58 13.88 -9.53
N ASP A 2 -16.71 14.28 -10.09
CA ASP A 2 -17.00 14.40 -11.52
C ASP A 2 -16.03 15.31 -12.28
N ARG A 3 -15.61 16.45 -11.70
CA ARG A 3 -14.59 17.30 -12.33
C ARG A 3 -13.25 16.59 -12.57
N ARG A 4 -12.79 15.79 -11.58
CA ARG A 4 -11.54 15.03 -11.71
C ARG A 4 -11.68 13.89 -12.72
N TYR A 5 -12.86 13.27 -12.74
CA TYR A 5 -13.18 12.22 -13.71
C TYR A 5 -13.20 12.77 -15.15
N ASN A 6 -13.88 13.89 -15.38
CA ASN A 6 -13.93 14.52 -16.69
C ASN A 6 -12.53 14.91 -17.18
N HIS A 7 -11.72 15.52 -16.31
CA HIS A 7 -10.35 15.87 -16.64
C HIS A 7 -9.47 14.65 -16.99
N TYR A 8 -9.67 13.53 -16.30
CA TYR A 8 -9.01 12.26 -16.64
C TYR A 8 -9.43 11.75 -18.02
N CYS A 9 -10.73 11.78 -18.33
CA CYS A 9 -11.25 11.38 -19.63
C CYS A 9 -10.66 12.24 -20.77
N GLU A 10 -10.57 13.56 -20.56
CA GLU A 10 -9.93 14.49 -21.50
C GLU A 10 -8.46 14.13 -21.73
N GLN A 11 -7.69 13.90 -20.65
CA GLN A 11 -6.28 13.50 -20.79
C GLN A 11 -6.12 12.16 -21.51
N MET A 12 -6.97 11.17 -21.21
CA MET A 12 -6.95 9.88 -21.91
C MET A 12 -7.25 10.05 -23.39
N GLN A 13 -8.22 10.90 -23.75
CA GLN A 13 -8.55 11.18 -25.14
C GLN A 13 -7.39 11.87 -25.87
N MET A 14 -6.66 12.78 -25.21
CA MET A 14 -5.45 13.37 -25.80
C MET A 14 -4.37 12.32 -26.10
N VAL A 15 -4.18 11.34 -25.21
CA VAL A 15 -3.24 10.24 -25.42
C VAL A 15 -3.68 9.35 -26.58
N VAL A 16 -4.96 9.01 -26.68
CA VAL A 16 -5.48 8.23 -27.83
C VAL A 16 -5.23 8.97 -29.14
N ASN A 17 -5.55 10.27 -29.18
CA ASN A 17 -5.38 11.07 -30.39
C ASN A 17 -3.90 11.19 -30.82
N SER A 18 -2.95 11.26 -29.88
CA SER A 18 -1.53 11.34 -30.23
C SER A 18 -1.01 10.02 -30.82
N PHE A 19 -1.50 8.88 -30.33
CA PHE A 19 -1.22 7.57 -30.91
C PHE A 19 -1.81 7.46 -32.32
N ASP A 20 -3.05 7.89 -32.51
CA ASP A 20 -3.71 7.85 -33.81
C ASP A 20 -3.00 8.75 -34.83
N LEU A 21 -2.48 9.91 -34.41
CA LEU A 21 -1.71 10.83 -35.25
C LEU A 21 -0.35 10.23 -35.68
N MET A 22 0.36 9.56 -34.78
CA MET A 22 1.72 9.07 -35.03
C MET A 22 1.77 7.67 -35.66
N MET A 23 0.85 6.79 -35.29
CA MET A 23 0.87 5.36 -35.63
C MET A 23 -0.35 4.89 -36.42
N GLY A 24 -1.28 5.81 -36.72
CA GLY A 24 -2.51 5.52 -37.46
C GLY A 24 -3.69 5.18 -36.57
N PHE A 25 -4.88 5.28 -37.13
CA PHE A 25 -6.15 5.13 -36.42
C PHE A 25 -6.25 3.80 -35.66
N GLY A 26 -6.60 3.87 -34.38
CA GLY A 26 -6.80 2.71 -33.53
C GLY A 26 -5.52 2.18 -32.89
N ALA A 27 -4.37 2.84 -33.07
CA ALA A 27 -3.10 2.38 -32.52
C ALA A 27 -3.09 2.30 -30.97
N ALA A 28 -3.93 3.10 -30.30
CA ALA A 28 -4.06 3.05 -28.83
C ALA A 28 -4.94 1.90 -28.31
N VAL A 29 -5.79 1.30 -29.15
CA VAL A 29 -6.82 0.32 -28.75
C VAL A 29 -6.28 -0.89 -27.96
N PRO A 30 -5.20 -1.58 -28.37
CA PRO A 30 -4.69 -2.72 -27.59
C PRO A 30 -4.22 -2.31 -26.18
N TYR A 31 -3.71 -1.08 -26.02
CA TYR A 31 -3.23 -0.58 -24.73
C TYR A 31 -4.40 -0.14 -23.84
N THR A 32 -5.34 0.65 -24.38
CA THR A 32 -6.48 1.15 -23.59
C THR A 32 -7.41 0.02 -23.18
N SER A 33 -7.66 -0.96 -24.06
CA SER A 33 -8.48 -2.13 -23.73
C SER A 33 -7.85 -3.00 -22.64
N LEU A 34 -6.54 -3.23 -22.70
CA LEU A 34 -5.81 -3.97 -21.67
C LEU A 34 -5.87 -3.24 -20.32
N ALA A 35 -5.58 -1.94 -20.32
CA ALA A 35 -5.63 -1.11 -19.12
C ALA A 35 -7.03 -1.10 -18.49
N GLN A 36 -8.07 -0.92 -19.30
CA GLN A 36 -9.47 -0.96 -18.84
C GLN A 36 -9.82 -2.32 -18.24
N LYS A 37 -9.41 -3.42 -18.86
CA LYS A 37 -9.65 -4.79 -18.35
C LYS A 37 -8.93 -5.02 -17.02
N ALA A 38 -7.67 -4.60 -16.91
CA ALA A 38 -6.89 -4.72 -15.68
C ALA A 38 -7.51 -3.93 -14.52
N MET A 39 -7.85 -2.66 -14.75
CA MET A 39 -8.50 -1.81 -13.75
C MET A 39 -9.87 -2.36 -13.35
N SER A 40 -10.69 -2.79 -14.31
CA SER A 40 -12.01 -3.37 -14.04
C SER A 40 -11.91 -4.61 -13.15
N ARG A 41 -10.93 -5.49 -13.41
CA ARG A 41 -10.65 -6.65 -12.55
C ARG A 41 -10.19 -6.21 -11.17
N HIS A 42 -9.27 -5.25 -11.08
CA HIS A 42 -8.73 -4.76 -9.82
C HIS A 42 -9.84 -4.20 -8.90
N PHE A 43 -10.68 -3.31 -9.41
CA PHE A 43 -11.79 -2.75 -8.64
C PHE A 43 -12.84 -3.78 -8.25
N ARG A 44 -13.11 -4.76 -9.13
CA ARG A 44 -13.98 -5.89 -8.80
C ARG A 44 -13.42 -6.69 -7.62
N CYS A 45 -12.17 -7.12 -7.70
CA CYS A 45 -11.51 -7.87 -6.63
C CYS A 45 -11.49 -7.08 -5.31
N LEU A 46 -11.21 -5.77 -5.38
CA LEU A 46 -11.24 -4.89 -4.20
C LEU A 46 -12.64 -4.81 -3.58
N LYS A 47 -13.67 -4.57 -4.40
CA LYS A 47 -15.07 -4.55 -3.96
C LYS A 47 -15.46 -5.87 -3.32
N ASP A 48 -15.10 -6.99 -3.94
CA ASP A 48 -15.43 -8.32 -3.44
C ASP A 48 -14.73 -8.59 -2.10
N ALA A 49 -13.44 -8.25 -1.96
CA ALA A 49 -12.71 -8.36 -0.71
C ALA A 49 -13.31 -7.51 0.43
N ILE A 50 -13.68 -6.26 0.14
CA ILE A 50 -14.36 -5.37 1.11
C ILE A 50 -15.72 -5.96 1.51
N THR A 51 -16.49 -6.48 0.55
CA THR A 51 -17.80 -7.09 0.80
C THR A 51 -17.67 -8.33 1.67
N VAL A 52 -16.65 -9.17 1.45
CA VAL A 52 -16.37 -10.34 2.27
C VAL A 52 -16.01 -9.94 3.70
N GLN A 53 -15.12 -8.97 3.88
CA GLN A 53 -14.74 -8.48 5.21
C GLN A 53 -15.92 -7.87 5.95
N LEU A 54 -16.78 -7.12 5.26
CA LEU A 54 -17.98 -6.52 5.86
C LEU A 54 -18.93 -7.60 6.39
N LYS A 55 -19.20 -8.64 5.58
CA LYS A 55 -20.04 -9.78 6.00
C LYS A 55 -19.47 -10.51 7.21
N GLN A 56 -18.18 -10.82 7.19
CA GLN A 56 -17.49 -11.46 8.31
C GLN A 56 -17.56 -10.61 9.58
N SER A 57 -17.39 -9.28 9.45
CA SER A 57 -17.51 -8.36 10.59
C SER A 57 -18.93 -8.35 11.17
N CYS A 58 -19.97 -8.36 10.33
CA CYS A 58 -21.37 -8.43 10.79
C CYS A 58 -21.69 -9.77 11.48
N GLU A 59 -21.18 -10.88 10.96
CA GLU A 59 -21.34 -12.22 11.56
C GLU A 59 -20.68 -12.29 12.95
N ILE A 60 -19.46 -11.73 13.10
CA ILE A 60 -18.76 -11.66 14.39
C ILE A 60 -19.49 -10.74 15.39
N LEU A 61 -20.08 -9.66 14.90
CA LEU A 61 -20.83 -8.72 15.74
C LEU A 61 -22.15 -9.32 16.25
N GLY A 62 -22.66 -10.38 15.60
CA GLY A 62 -23.83 -11.12 16.03
C GLY A 62 -25.15 -10.45 15.64
N GLU A 63 -25.22 -9.76 14.50
CA GLU A 63 -26.49 -9.35 13.88
C GLU A 63 -27.18 -10.55 13.22
N LYS A 64 -27.53 -11.55 14.02
CA LYS A 64 -28.53 -12.55 13.66
C LYS A 64 -29.84 -12.12 14.31
N GLU A 65 -30.72 -11.53 13.51
CA GLU A 65 -32.14 -11.36 13.82
C GLU A 65 -32.68 -12.65 14.48
N GLY A 66 -33.03 -12.57 15.77
CA GLY A 66 -33.63 -13.69 16.50
C GLY A 66 -33.35 -13.73 18.01
N ALA A 67 -34.25 -13.11 18.77
CA ALA A 67 -34.65 -13.44 20.14
C ALA A 67 -33.69 -13.11 21.31
N GLY A 68 -34.07 -12.06 22.04
CA GLY A 68 -34.27 -12.10 23.50
C GLY A 68 -33.04 -12.30 24.40
N GLY A 69 -32.68 -11.24 25.12
CA GLY A 69 -32.13 -11.38 26.47
C GLY A 69 -30.90 -10.54 26.78
N GLY A 70 -31.10 -9.54 27.64
CA GLY A 70 -30.10 -9.18 28.66
C GLY A 70 -29.04 -8.17 28.24
N LEU A 71 -29.40 -6.89 28.37
CA LEU A 71 -28.46 -5.83 28.71
C LEU A 71 -27.57 -6.27 29.89
N THR A 72 -26.29 -6.54 29.66
CA THR A 72 -25.28 -6.47 30.74
C THR A 72 -24.06 -5.69 30.30
N LYS A 73 -23.81 -4.69 31.14
CA LYS A 73 -22.79 -3.65 31.18
C LYS A 73 -21.37 -4.21 31.11
N GLY A 74 -20.60 -3.68 30.16
CA GLY A 74 -19.13 -3.56 30.25
C GLY A 74 -18.35 -4.83 29.93
N GLU A 75 -17.50 -4.73 28.90
CA GLU A 75 -16.60 -5.79 28.42
C GLU A 75 -17.27 -6.86 27.57
N THR A 76 -17.55 -6.54 26.31
CA THR A 76 -17.76 -7.60 25.32
C THR A 76 -16.38 -8.22 25.00
N PRO A 77 -16.11 -9.50 25.37
CA PRO A 77 -14.88 -10.19 24.95
C PRO A 77 -14.72 -10.20 23.41
N ARG A 78 -15.82 -9.94 22.69
CA ARG A 78 -15.92 -9.82 21.23
C ARG A 78 -15.17 -8.63 20.65
N LEU A 79 -15.16 -7.48 21.34
CA LEU A 79 -14.39 -6.32 20.90
C LEU A 79 -12.87 -6.58 21.03
N LYS A 80 -12.47 -7.33 22.08
CA LYS A 80 -11.07 -7.74 22.29
C LYS A 80 -10.60 -8.67 21.17
N VAL A 81 -11.45 -9.61 20.70
CA VAL A 81 -11.13 -10.48 19.56
C VAL A 81 -10.99 -9.67 18.26
N LEU A 82 -11.87 -8.70 18.01
CA LEU A 82 -11.77 -7.83 16.83
C LEU A 82 -10.52 -6.95 16.89
N GLU A 83 -10.22 -6.35 18.05
CA GLU A 83 -9.01 -5.56 18.24
C GLU A 83 -7.76 -6.43 18.04
N GLN A 84 -7.76 -7.67 18.54
CA GLN A 84 -6.67 -8.61 18.36
C GLN A 84 -6.51 -9.02 16.89
N SER A 85 -7.60 -9.30 16.17
CA SER A 85 -7.58 -9.58 14.73
C SER A 85 -7.10 -8.39 13.92
N LEU A 86 -7.52 -7.16 14.27
CA LEU A 86 -7.07 -5.93 13.63
C LEU A 86 -5.59 -5.67 13.89
N ARG A 87 -5.11 -5.91 15.12
CA ARG A 87 -3.68 -5.85 15.48
C ARG A 87 -2.88 -6.92 14.71
N GLN A 88 -3.39 -8.14 14.58
CA GLN A 88 -2.76 -9.19 13.77
C GLN A 88 -2.72 -8.82 12.29
N GLN A 89 -3.80 -8.25 11.73
CA GLN A 89 -3.82 -7.80 10.35
C GLN A 89 -2.84 -6.63 10.13
N ARG A 90 -2.74 -5.68 11.07
CA ARG A 90 -1.71 -4.63 11.05
C ARG A 90 -0.30 -5.22 11.16
N ALA A 91 -0.08 -6.24 11.98
CA ALA A 91 1.19 -6.94 12.07
C ALA A 91 1.56 -7.62 10.74
N PHE A 92 0.59 -8.26 10.07
CA PHE A 92 0.77 -8.83 8.74
C PHE A 92 1.04 -7.76 7.67
N HIS A 93 0.34 -6.63 7.71
CA HIS A 93 0.65 -5.49 6.84
C HIS A 93 2.05 -4.95 7.12
N GLN A 94 2.49 -4.83 8.38
CA GLN A 94 3.86 -4.43 8.70
C GLN A 94 4.90 -5.47 8.26
N MET A 95 4.59 -6.76 8.31
CA MET A 95 5.45 -7.82 7.76
C MET A 95 5.56 -7.71 6.22
N GLY A 96 4.47 -7.34 5.54
CA GLY A 96 4.47 -6.99 4.12
C GLY A 96 5.07 -5.61 3.80
N MET A 97 5.34 -4.79 4.82
CA MET A 97 6.12 -3.55 4.70
C MET A 97 7.62 -3.77 4.96
N MET A 98 8.06 -4.92 5.50
CA MET A 98 9.50 -5.22 5.65
C MET A 98 10.22 -5.41 4.31
N ASP A 99 9.51 -5.38 3.18
CA ASP A 99 10.09 -5.34 1.84
C ASP A 99 9.97 -3.93 1.19
N GLN A 100 9.47 -2.93 1.94
CA GLN A 100 9.30 -1.56 1.43
C GLN A 100 10.44 -0.60 1.78
N GLU A 101 11.53 -1.07 2.38
CA GLU A 101 12.70 -0.24 2.64
C GLU A 101 13.74 -0.21 1.51
N ALA A 102 13.54 -0.93 0.39
CA ALA A 102 14.50 -0.93 -0.73
C ALA A 102 14.68 0.45 -1.41
N TRP A 103 13.71 1.36 -1.27
CA TRP A 103 13.72 2.69 -1.93
C TRP A 103 14.03 3.87 -1.00
N ARG A 104 14.15 3.64 0.31
CA ARG A 104 14.64 4.70 1.20
C ARG A 104 16.16 4.71 1.10
N PRO A 105 16.81 5.84 0.79
CA PRO A 105 18.25 5.93 0.91
C PRO A 105 18.60 5.62 2.37
N GLN A 106 19.29 4.50 2.58
CA GLN A 106 19.72 4.02 3.89
C GLN A 106 20.53 5.16 4.53
N ARG A 107 19.93 5.87 5.50
CA ARG A 107 20.61 7.01 6.15
C ARG A 107 21.71 6.46 7.04
N GLY A 108 22.91 6.42 6.50
CA GLY A 108 24.13 6.03 7.19
C GLY A 108 24.93 5.02 6.39
N LEU A 109 26.25 5.23 6.35
CA LEU A 109 27.18 4.21 5.90
C LEU A 109 27.15 3.05 6.92
N PRO A 110 27.24 1.78 6.48
CA PRO A 110 27.38 0.64 7.38
C PRO A 110 28.50 0.87 8.40
N GLU A 111 28.31 0.45 9.64
CA GLU A 111 29.22 0.72 10.76
C GLU A 111 30.66 0.27 10.46
N ARG A 112 30.81 -0.84 9.71
CA ARG A 112 32.11 -1.32 9.22
C ARG A 112 32.80 -0.33 8.28
N SER A 113 32.06 0.27 7.34
CA SER A 113 32.59 1.28 6.41
C SER A 113 32.99 2.56 7.15
N VAL A 114 32.21 2.96 8.17
CA VAL A 114 32.54 4.12 9.00
C VAL A 114 33.80 3.86 9.83
N ASN A 115 33.99 2.65 10.36
CA ASN A 115 35.20 2.31 11.13
C ASN A 115 36.45 2.26 10.26
N VAL A 116 36.36 1.74 9.03
CA VAL A 116 37.46 1.80 8.05
C VAL A 116 37.79 3.26 7.71
N LEU A 117 36.77 4.09 7.46
CA LEU A 117 36.97 5.51 7.16
C LEU A 117 37.62 6.25 8.33
N ARG A 118 37.18 5.99 9.57
CA ARG A 118 37.80 6.56 10.77
C ARG A 118 39.26 6.15 10.87
N ALA A 119 39.58 4.86 10.78
CA ALA A 119 40.95 4.37 10.85
C ALA A 119 41.85 5.01 9.78
N TRP A 120 41.36 5.09 8.54
CA TRP A 120 42.05 5.75 7.44
C TRP A 120 42.28 7.25 7.71
N LEU A 121 41.27 7.96 8.22
CA LEU A 121 41.42 9.37 8.60
C LEU A 121 42.43 9.55 9.74
N PHE A 122 42.46 8.66 10.72
CA PHE A 122 43.46 8.70 11.80
C PHE A 122 44.87 8.50 11.26
N GLU A 123 45.05 7.51 10.38
CA GLU A 123 46.34 7.18 9.77
C GLU A 123 46.85 8.27 8.82
N HIS A 124 45.95 8.99 8.14
CA HIS A 124 46.35 9.97 7.13
C HIS A 124 46.28 11.44 7.58
N PHE A 125 45.47 11.79 8.60
CA PHE A 125 45.28 13.18 9.02
C PHE A 125 45.60 13.48 10.49
N LEU A 126 45.69 12.46 11.36
CA LEU A 126 45.87 12.66 12.81
C LEU A 126 47.17 12.05 13.33
N HIS A 127 48.26 12.23 12.58
CA HIS A 127 49.60 12.13 13.15
C HIS A 127 49.97 13.48 13.79
N PRO A 128 49.93 13.62 15.13
CA PRO A 128 50.53 14.78 15.78
C PRO A 128 52.03 14.73 15.51
N THR A 129 52.54 15.76 14.85
CA THR A 129 53.98 16.02 14.72
C THR A 129 54.69 15.82 16.05
N SER A 130 55.74 15.02 16.05
CA SER A 130 56.84 15.14 17.00
C SER A 130 58.09 14.59 16.32
N PRO A 131 59.28 15.19 16.49
CA PRO A 131 59.69 16.10 17.57
C PRO A 131 59.41 17.58 17.30
#